data_AF-A0A511Z6B0-F1
#
_entry.id   AF-A0A511Z6B0-F1
#
_cell.length_a   1.000
_cell.length_b   1.000
_cell.length_c   1.000
_cell.angle_alpha   90.00
_cell.angle_beta   90.00
_cell.angle_gamma   90.00
#
_symmetry.space_group_name_H-M   'P 1'
#
loop_
_entity.id
_entity.type
_entity.pdbx_description
1 polymer ?
#
loop_
_entity_poly.entity_id
_entity_poly.type
_entity_poly.pdbx_seq_one_letter_code
_entity_poly.pdbx_strand_id
1 'polypeptide(L)'
;MGRKKTKTPFKRDEKDSKRERIVIRMILLSGACIMLGLTVLISTYLPVSLFAAFVLHFIGISFIYIAILAICAFFLYASFVVVFLNPQRLKKSKVFNFAIVGILMLALTVPLLIFCVNETGKSIRDMQSYANQDWQVTEVAVVSIDWDRARYSLTNRVWLHTTTGELSLFRNRRVTVVGTYRITYLNETKAVVKMEKLSE
;
A
#
# COMPACT_ATOMS: atom_id res chain seq x y z
N MET A 1 57.08 20.29 -22.23
CA MET A 1 56.57 18.90 -22.16
C MET A 1 55.57 18.78 -21.01
N GLY A 2 54.27 18.82 -21.29
CA GLY A 2 53.24 18.64 -20.27
C GLY A 2 52.94 17.16 -20.03
N ARG A 3 53.25 16.65 -18.83
CA ARG A 3 52.84 15.29 -18.41
C ARG A 3 51.32 15.20 -18.36
N LYS A 4 50.71 14.51 -19.33
CA LYS A 4 49.33 14.03 -19.24
C LYS A 4 49.25 13.05 -18.06
N LYS A 5 48.58 13.45 -16.98
CA LYS A 5 48.18 12.55 -15.89
C LYS A 5 47.17 11.55 -16.45
N THR A 6 47.61 10.35 -16.78
CA THR A 6 46.77 9.18 -17.03
C THR A 6 46.01 8.89 -15.74
N LYS A 7 44.70 9.19 -15.75
CA LYS A 7 43.79 8.77 -14.68
C LYS A 7 43.69 7.24 -14.75
N THR A 8 44.12 6.56 -13.70
CA THR A 8 44.04 5.10 -13.55
C THR A 8 42.60 4.62 -13.69
N PRO A 9 42.26 3.75 -14.66
CA PRO A 9 40.90 3.28 -14.90
C PRO A 9 40.33 2.45 -13.73
N PHE A 10 41.19 1.66 -13.07
CA PHE A 10 40.81 0.68 -12.04
C PHE A 10 39.99 1.22 -10.85
N LYS A 11 40.28 2.43 -10.37
CA LYS A 11 39.57 3.01 -9.20
C LYS A 11 38.15 3.50 -9.51
N ARG A 12 37.82 3.73 -10.78
CA ARG A 12 36.51 4.22 -11.21
C ARG A 12 35.51 3.06 -11.31
N ASP A 13 35.96 1.95 -11.89
CA ASP A 13 35.15 0.73 -12.06
C ASP A 13 34.76 0.09 -10.72
N GLU A 14 35.63 0.14 -9.70
CA GLU A 14 35.30 -0.38 -8.37
C GLU A 14 34.25 0.48 -7.63
N LYS A 15 34.25 1.79 -7.86
CA LYS A 15 33.28 2.70 -7.24
C LYS A 15 31.91 2.63 -7.91
N ASP A 16 31.90 2.47 -9.23
CA ASP A 16 30.66 2.36 -10.00
C ASP A 16 30.00 0.98 -9.78
N SER A 17 30.76 -0.10 -9.68
CA SER A 17 30.23 -1.43 -9.31
C SER A 17 29.64 -1.50 -7.90
N LYS A 18 30.22 -0.77 -6.93
CA LYS A 18 29.63 -0.65 -5.56
C LYS A 18 28.28 0.07 -5.60
N ARG A 19 28.16 1.14 -6.41
CA ARG A 19 26.91 1.90 -6.56
C ARG A 19 25.83 1.06 -7.22
N GLU A 20 26.17 0.40 -8.32
CA GLU A 20 25.27 -0.50 -9.04
C GLU A 20 24.74 -1.62 -8.13
N ARG A 21 25.61 -2.22 -7.32
CA ARG A 21 25.24 -3.24 -6.34
C ARG A 21 24.21 -2.73 -5.32
N ILE A 22 24.32 -1.49 -4.87
CA ILE A 22 23.36 -0.89 -3.93
C ILE A 22 21.99 -0.73 -4.61
N VAL A 23 21.96 -0.21 -5.84
CA VAL A 23 20.71 -0.03 -6.59
C VAL A 23 20.03 -1.37 -6.83
N ILE A 24 20.78 -2.37 -7.30
CA ILE A 24 20.24 -3.73 -7.53
C ILE A 24 19.68 -4.32 -6.24
N ARG A 25 20.41 -4.24 -5.11
CA ARG A 25 19.93 -4.75 -3.82
C ARG A 25 18.65 -4.07 -3.36
N MET A 26 18.53 -2.77 -3.58
CA MET A 26 17.32 -2.05 -3.21
C MET A 26 16.10 -2.46 -4.05
N ILE A 27 16.30 -2.60 -5.37
CA ILE A 27 15.25 -3.06 -6.28
C ILE A 27 14.82 -4.47 -5.89
N LEU A 28 15.78 -5.37 -5.64
CA LEU A 28 15.50 -6.74 -5.18
C LEU A 28 14.76 -6.76 -3.85
N LEU A 29 15.17 -5.94 -2.87
CA LEU A 29 14.52 -5.86 -1.56
C LEU A 29 13.07 -5.34 -1.70
N SER A 30 12.87 -4.27 -2.46
CA SER A 30 11.54 -3.69 -2.69
C SER A 30 10.64 -4.67 -3.44
N GLY A 31 11.18 -5.36 -4.45
CA GLY A 31 10.49 -6.43 -5.18
C GLY A 31 10.09 -7.59 -4.26
N ALA A 32 10.99 -8.03 -3.38
CA ALA A 32 10.70 -9.07 -2.39
C ALA A 32 9.60 -8.62 -1.41
N CYS A 33 9.63 -7.38 -0.93
CA CYS A 33 8.57 -6.83 -0.08
C CYS A 33 7.21 -6.79 -0.80
N ILE A 34 7.17 -6.38 -2.07
CA ILE A 34 5.94 -6.40 -2.88
C ILE A 34 5.42 -7.84 -3.02
N MET A 35 6.29 -8.79 -3.38
CA MET A 35 5.91 -10.19 -3.53
C MET A 35 5.35 -10.77 -2.23
N LEU A 36 6.04 -10.55 -1.10
CA LEU A 36 5.57 -10.97 0.22
C LEU A 36 4.23 -10.33 0.58
N GLY A 37 4.09 -9.02 0.38
CA GLY A 37 2.85 -8.30 0.63
C GLY A 37 1.68 -8.85 -0.18
N LEU A 38 1.89 -9.09 -1.48
CA LEU A 38 0.89 -9.69 -2.37
C LEU A 38 0.54 -11.13 -1.95
N THR A 39 1.52 -11.96 -1.60
CA THR A 39 1.27 -13.33 -1.12
C THR A 39 0.43 -13.32 0.16
N VAL A 40 0.73 -12.43 1.10
CA VAL A 40 -0.06 -12.26 2.32
C VAL A 40 -1.47 -11.76 2.01
N LEU A 41 -1.64 -10.80 1.09
CA LEU A 41 -2.97 -10.35 0.66
C LEU A 41 -3.77 -11.45 -0.02
N ILE A 42 -3.14 -12.27 -0.87
CA ILE A 42 -3.79 -13.44 -1.48
C ILE A 42 -4.20 -14.46 -0.41
N SER A 43 -3.44 -14.57 0.68
CA SER A 43 -3.78 -15.45 1.80
C SER A 43 -5.05 -15.01 2.53
N THR A 44 -5.47 -13.73 2.43
CA THR A 44 -6.75 -13.27 2.99
C THR A 44 -7.98 -13.86 2.29
N TYR A 45 -7.80 -14.49 1.12
CA TYR A 45 -8.87 -15.20 0.41
C TYR A 45 -9.12 -16.62 0.97
N LEU A 46 -8.21 -17.14 1.79
CA LEU A 46 -8.38 -18.44 2.44
C LEU A 46 -9.44 -18.37 3.54
N PRO A 47 -10.11 -19.48 3.88
CA PRO A 47 -11.08 -19.54 4.97
C PRO A 47 -10.37 -19.47 6.33
N VAL A 48 -9.89 -18.27 6.69
CA VAL A 48 -9.32 -17.94 8.00
C VAL A 48 -10.36 -17.22 8.87
N SER A 49 -10.13 -17.16 10.18
CA SER A 49 -10.98 -16.36 11.07
C SER A 49 -10.98 -14.88 10.65
N LEU A 50 -12.06 -14.15 10.96
CA LEU A 50 -12.16 -12.74 10.58
C LEU A 50 -11.01 -11.90 11.16
N PHE A 51 -10.64 -12.18 12.41
CA PHE A 51 -9.48 -11.54 13.05
C PHE A 51 -8.19 -11.81 12.29
N ALA A 52 -7.93 -13.06 11.89
CA ALA A 52 -6.77 -13.40 11.07
C ALA A 52 -6.81 -12.69 9.71
N ALA A 53 -8.00 -12.52 9.10
CA ALA A 53 -8.15 -11.75 7.88
C ALA A 53 -7.78 -10.26 8.07
N PHE A 54 -8.17 -9.62 9.18
CA PHE A 54 -7.74 -8.25 9.50
C PHE A 54 -6.22 -8.14 9.66
N VAL A 55 -5.62 -9.06 10.40
CA VAL A 55 -4.16 -9.10 10.64
C VAL A 55 -3.40 -9.31 9.33
N LEU A 56 -3.78 -10.30 8.53
CA LEU A 56 -3.13 -10.56 7.24
C LEU A 56 -3.30 -9.40 6.27
N HIS A 57 -4.49 -8.79 6.20
CA HIS A 57 -4.72 -7.60 5.39
C HIS A 57 -3.79 -6.44 5.81
N PHE A 58 -3.70 -6.18 7.11
CA PHE A 58 -2.80 -5.15 7.66
C PHE A 58 -1.33 -5.40 7.29
N ILE A 59 -0.85 -6.63 7.49
CA ILE A 59 0.52 -7.03 7.16
C ILE A 59 0.78 -6.88 5.66
N GLY A 60 -0.10 -7.42 4.82
CA GLY A 60 0.04 -7.41 3.37
C GLY A 60 0.12 -6.00 2.80
N ILE A 61 -0.79 -5.13 3.22
CA ILE A 61 -0.80 -3.72 2.80
C ILE A 61 0.46 -2.98 3.29
N SER A 62 0.88 -3.23 4.53
CA SER A 62 2.07 -2.59 5.11
C SER A 62 3.33 -2.92 4.33
N PHE A 63 3.53 -4.18 3.93
CA PHE A 63 4.67 -4.57 3.09
C PHE A 63 4.67 -3.88 1.73
N ILE A 64 3.51 -3.74 1.09
CA ILE A 64 3.38 -3.05 -0.20
C ILE A 64 3.70 -1.56 -0.06
N TYR A 65 3.14 -0.87 0.95
CA TYR A 65 3.43 0.55 1.14
C TYR A 65 4.89 0.82 1.50
N ILE A 66 5.48 0.01 2.39
CA ILE A 66 6.90 0.14 2.75
C ILE A 66 7.77 0.00 1.50
N ALA A 67 7.46 -0.96 0.62
CA ALA A 67 8.21 -1.15 -0.62
C ALA A 67 8.09 0.07 -1.56
N ILE A 68 6.88 0.58 -1.78
CA ILE A 68 6.66 1.73 -2.67
C ILE A 68 7.31 2.99 -2.08
N LEU A 69 7.15 3.23 -0.77
CA LEU A 69 7.78 4.37 -0.08
C LEU A 69 9.30 4.28 -0.10
N ALA A 70 9.89 3.09 0.03
CA ALA A 70 11.32 2.90 -0.10
C ALA A 70 11.82 3.26 -1.50
N ILE A 71 11.10 2.84 -2.55
CA ILE A 71 11.41 3.22 -3.94
C ILE A 71 11.29 4.74 -4.12
N CYS A 72 10.23 5.36 -3.61
CA CYS A 72 10.07 6.81 -3.67
C CYS A 72 11.22 7.54 -2.95
N ALA A 73 11.57 7.10 -1.74
CA ALA A 73 12.68 7.65 -0.96
C ALA A 73 14.02 7.51 -1.69
N PHE A 74 14.24 6.41 -2.40
CA PHE A 74 15.42 6.23 -3.25
C PHE A 74 15.55 7.32 -4.31
N PHE A 75 14.48 7.53 -5.08
CA PHE A 75 14.50 8.49 -6.19
C PHE A 75 14.58 9.91 -5.67
N LEU A 76 13.88 10.23 -4.58
CA LEU A 76 14.02 11.50 -3.90
C LEU A 76 15.45 11.75 -3.43
N TYR A 77 16.08 10.75 -2.81
CA TYR A 77 17.49 10.84 -2.39
C TYR A 77 18.42 11.02 -3.61
N ALA A 78 18.23 10.25 -4.68
CA ALA A 78 19.04 10.36 -5.89
C ALA A 78 18.91 11.76 -6.53
N SER A 79 17.68 12.27 -6.64
CA SER A 79 17.42 13.64 -7.11
C SER A 79 18.05 14.68 -6.21
N PHE A 80 17.93 14.54 -4.88
CA PHE A 80 18.53 15.46 -3.92
C PHE A 80 20.07 15.51 -4.06
N VAL A 81 20.72 14.35 -4.16
CA VAL A 81 22.19 14.26 -4.33
C VAL A 81 22.64 14.92 -5.63
N VAL A 82 21.88 14.78 -6.72
CA VAL A 82 22.22 15.37 -8.01
C VAL A 82 22.00 16.88 -8.02
N VAL A 83 20.87 17.35 -7.48
CA VAL A 83 20.47 18.76 -7.51
C VAL A 83 21.28 19.60 -6.52
N PHE A 84 21.43 19.14 -5.28
CA PHE A 84 22.03 19.95 -4.22
C PHE A 84 23.49 19.61 -3.94
N LEU A 85 23.86 18.32 -3.92
CA LEU A 85 25.22 17.92 -3.52
C LEU A 85 26.23 17.90 -4.67
N ASN A 86 25.80 17.65 -5.91
CA ASN A 86 26.72 17.56 -7.06
C ASN A 86 26.26 18.33 -8.33
N PRO A 87 25.66 19.53 -8.25
CA PRO A 87 25.15 20.24 -9.43
C PRO A 87 26.27 20.60 -10.42
N GLN A 88 27.47 20.92 -9.91
CA GLN A 88 28.59 21.40 -10.72
C GLN A 88 29.28 20.31 -11.57
N ARG A 89 29.06 19.02 -11.26
CA ARG A 89 29.70 17.89 -11.96
C ARG A 89 28.92 17.41 -13.18
N LEU A 90 27.71 17.94 -13.40
CA LEU A 90 26.78 17.49 -14.42
C LEU A 90 26.36 18.66 -15.31
N LYS A 91 25.90 18.33 -16.53
CA LYS A 91 25.31 19.33 -17.43
C LYS A 91 24.03 19.89 -16.79
N LYS A 92 23.81 21.21 -16.89
CA LYS A 92 22.61 21.89 -16.33
C LYS A 92 21.29 21.21 -16.73
N SER A 93 21.16 20.77 -17.98
CA SER A 93 20.00 20.01 -18.46
C SER A 93 19.75 18.72 -17.67
N LYS A 94 20.79 17.97 -17.28
CA LYS A 94 20.62 16.77 -16.44
C LYS A 94 20.15 17.13 -15.04
N VAL A 95 20.74 18.17 -14.44
CA VAL A 95 20.35 18.64 -13.11
C VAL A 95 18.88 19.07 -13.10
N PHE A 96 18.44 19.78 -14.14
CA PHE A 96 17.05 20.20 -14.32
C PHE A 96 16.09 18.99 -14.43
N ASN A 97 16.43 17.98 -15.24
CA ASN A 97 15.61 16.77 -15.34
C ASN A 97 15.47 16.04 -14.00
N PHE A 98 16.56 15.92 -13.21
CA PHE A 98 16.50 15.32 -11.88
C PHE A 98 15.68 16.14 -10.88
N ALA A 99 15.67 17.47 -11.01
CA ALA A 99 14.81 18.34 -10.21
C ALA A 99 13.32 18.07 -10.51
N ILE A 100 12.95 17.98 -11.79
CA ILE A 100 11.58 17.63 -12.20
C ILE A 100 11.17 16.26 -11.66
N VAL A 101 12.03 15.24 -11.85
CA VAL A 101 11.77 13.88 -11.32
C VAL A 101 11.60 13.91 -9.81
N GLY A 102 12.42 14.69 -9.09
CA GLY A 102 12.31 14.83 -7.64
C GLY A 102 10.99 15.47 -7.21
N ILE A 103 10.53 16.52 -7.90
CA ILE A 103 9.25 17.18 -7.62
C ILE A 103 8.08 16.22 -7.88
N LEU A 104 8.09 15.51 -9.01
CA LEU A 104 7.06 14.52 -9.34
C LEU A 104 7.02 13.38 -8.31
N MET A 105 8.19 12.88 -7.91
CA MET A 105 8.29 11.86 -6.86
C MET A 105 7.78 12.36 -5.53
N LEU A 106 8.08 13.61 -5.15
CA LEU A 106 7.58 14.21 -3.91
C LEU A 106 6.05 14.34 -3.94
N ALA A 107 5.51 14.84 -5.05
CA ALA A 107 4.08 14.96 -5.28
C ALA A 107 3.34 13.61 -5.24
N LEU A 108 4.00 12.52 -5.65
CA LEU A 108 3.48 11.16 -5.51
C LEU A 108 3.60 10.63 -4.07
N THR A 109 4.71 10.91 -3.40
CA THR A 109 5.04 10.35 -2.08
C THR A 109 4.12 10.88 -0.99
N VAL A 110 3.79 12.17 -1.01
CA VAL A 110 2.97 12.80 0.06
C VAL A 110 1.56 12.20 0.14
N PRO A 111 0.77 12.13 -0.95
CA PRO A 111 -0.53 11.47 -0.92
C PRO A 111 -0.44 9.99 -0.54
N LEU A 112 0.59 9.29 -1.03
CA LEU A 112 0.81 7.88 -0.70
C LEU A 112 1.06 7.67 0.80
N LEU A 113 1.84 8.56 1.43
CA LEU A 113 2.10 8.52 2.87
C LEU A 113 0.81 8.76 3.68
N ILE A 114 0.01 9.77 3.30
CA ILE A 114 -1.28 10.06 3.94
C ILE A 114 -2.21 8.85 3.82
N PHE A 115 -2.30 8.26 2.63
CA PHE A 115 -3.11 7.07 2.38
C PHE A 115 -2.64 5.87 3.22
N CYS A 116 -1.32 5.64 3.28
CA CYS A 116 -0.72 4.59 4.09
C CYS A 116 -1.06 4.73 5.59
N VAL A 117 -0.94 5.94 6.16
CA VAL A 117 -1.28 6.20 7.56
C VAL A 117 -2.77 5.97 7.82
N ASN A 118 -3.63 6.43 6.90
CA ASN A 118 -5.09 6.25 7.04
C ASN A 118 -5.50 4.77 6.99
N GLU A 119 -5.01 4.00 6.03
CA GLU A 119 -5.34 2.56 5.91
C GLU A 119 -4.75 1.72 7.05
N THR A 120 -3.55 2.07 7.52
CA THR A 120 -2.93 1.49 8.72
C THR A 120 -3.81 1.77 9.95
N GLY A 121 -4.20 3.02 10.14
CA GLY A 121 -5.04 3.44 11.28
C GLY A 121 -6.43 2.81 11.24
N LYS A 122 -7.04 2.60 10.06
CA LYS A 122 -8.29 1.85 9.93
C LYS A 122 -8.10 0.38 10.32
N SER A 123 -7.05 -0.26 9.82
CA SER A 123 -6.78 -1.67 10.11
C SER A 123 -6.50 -1.93 11.59
N ILE A 124 -5.76 -1.03 12.25
CA ILE A 124 -5.53 -1.10 13.71
C ILE A 124 -6.84 -0.96 14.47
N ARG A 125 -7.69 0.01 14.09
CA ARG A 125 -9.01 0.21 14.71
C ARG A 125 -9.95 -0.98 14.49
N ASP A 126 -9.92 -1.59 13.30
CA ASP A 126 -10.66 -2.84 13.02
C ASP A 126 -10.26 -3.94 14.00
N MET A 127 -8.94 -4.15 14.20
CA MET A 127 -8.41 -5.16 15.11
C MET A 127 -8.78 -4.86 16.58
N GLN A 128 -8.67 -3.60 17.01
CA GLN A 128 -9.02 -3.18 18.37
C GLN A 128 -10.52 -3.31 18.65
N SER A 129 -11.36 -2.81 17.75
CA SER A 129 -12.83 -2.88 17.89
C SER A 129 -13.30 -4.34 17.93
N TYR A 130 -12.71 -5.19 17.08
CA TYR A 130 -13.02 -6.62 17.10
C TYR A 130 -12.58 -7.30 18.41
N ALA A 131 -11.37 -7.01 18.90
CA ALA A 131 -10.86 -7.59 20.15
C ALA A 131 -11.68 -7.16 21.37
N ASN A 132 -12.16 -5.91 21.38
CA ASN A 132 -12.98 -5.35 22.45
C ASN A 132 -14.47 -5.70 22.34
N GLN A 133 -14.88 -6.45 21.31
CA GLN A 133 -16.27 -6.79 21.05
C GLN A 133 -17.18 -5.56 20.83
N ASP A 134 -16.61 -4.46 20.34
CA ASP A 134 -17.34 -3.21 20.05
C ASP A 134 -17.99 -3.31 18.67
N TRP A 135 -19.12 -4.03 18.63
CA TRP A 135 -19.92 -4.24 17.44
C TRP A 135 -21.38 -3.81 17.66
N GLN A 136 -22.00 -3.33 16.59
CA GLN A 136 -23.43 -3.11 16.51
C GLN A 136 -24.10 -4.19 15.68
N VAL A 137 -25.31 -4.57 16.08
CA VAL A 137 -26.19 -5.46 15.31
C VAL A 137 -27.38 -4.64 14.84
N THR A 138 -27.61 -4.60 13.54
CA THR A 138 -28.76 -3.91 12.95
C THR A 138 -29.43 -4.78 11.91
N GLU A 139 -30.73 -4.62 11.75
CA GLU A 139 -31.47 -5.20 10.62
C GLU A 139 -31.61 -4.11 9.57
N VAL A 140 -31.07 -4.36 8.38
CA VAL A 140 -31.03 -3.35 7.32
C VAL A 140 -31.18 -4.00 5.94
N ALA A 141 -31.86 -3.30 5.04
CA ALA A 141 -31.94 -3.68 3.64
C ALA A 141 -30.65 -3.28 2.92
N VAL A 142 -29.96 -4.26 2.34
CA VAL A 142 -28.86 -4.05 1.40
C VAL A 142 -29.48 -3.81 0.04
N VAL A 143 -29.27 -2.60 -0.50
CA VAL A 143 -29.86 -2.11 -1.75
C VAL A 143 -28.97 -2.44 -2.95
N SER A 144 -27.64 -2.36 -2.77
CA SER A 144 -26.68 -2.73 -3.82
C SER A 144 -25.35 -3.19 -3.23
N ILE A 145 -24.59 -3.90 -4.04
CA ILE A 145 -23.29 -4.47 -3.67
C ILE A 145 -22.29 -4.05 -4.74
N ASP A 146 -21.33 -3.20 -4.37
CA ASP A 146 -20.28 -2.74 -5.27
C ASP A 146 -19.09 -3.72 -5.21
N TRP A 147 -19.09 -4.64 -6.18
CA TRP A 147 -17.99 -5.56 -6.45
C TRP A 147 -16.89 -4.94 -7.32
N ASP A 148 -17.19 -3.87 -8.06
CA ASP A 148 -16.27 -3.30 -9.04
C ASP A 148 -15.19 -2.45 -8.38
N ARG A 149 -15.51 -1.76 -7.27
CA ARG A 149 -14.46 -1.19 -6.37
C ARG A 149 -13.52 -2.28 -5.84
N ALA A 150 -14.01 -3.48 -5.58
CA ALA A 150 -13.18 -4.58 -5.08
C ALA A 150 -12.28 -5.20 -6.17
N ARG A 151 -12.65 -5.04 -7.45
CA ARG A 151 -11.93 -5.64 -8.59
C ARG A 151 -10.58 -4.98 -8.87
N TYR A 152 -10.49 -3.68 -8.58
CA TYR A 152 -9.27 -2.88 -8.74
C TYR A 152 -8.67 -2.41 -7.42
N SER A 153 -9.33 -2.66 -6.29
CA SER A 153 -8.81 -2.31 -4.97
C SER A 153 -7.94 -3.42 -4.39
N LEU A 154 -6.76 -3.04 -3.91
CA LEU A 154 -5.87 -3.90 -3.12
C LEU A 154 -6.49 -4.29 -1.76
N THR A 155 -7.56 -3.61 -1.33
CA THR A 155 -8.08 -3.72 0.04
C THR A 155 -9.01 -4.91 0.29
N ASN A 156 -9.26 -5.78 -0.71
CA ASN A 156 -10.13 -6.96 -0.59
C ASN A 156 -11.48 -6.70 0.12
N ARG A 157 -12.02 -5.49 -0.02
CA ARG A 157 -13.25 -5.01 0.60
C ARG A 157 -14.31 -4.81 -0.48
N VAL A 158 -15.48 -5.34 -0.21
CA VAL A 158 -16.71 -5.14 -0.98
C VAL A 158 -17.54 -4.10 -0.22
N TRP A 159 -18.14 -3.15 -0.93
CA TRP A 159 -18.99 -2.14 -0.29
C TRP A 159 -20.45 -2.56 -0.41
N LEU A 160 -21.14 -2.59 0.72
CA LEU A 160 -22.57 -2.82 0.82
C LEU A 160 -23.26 -1.47 0.98
N HIS A 161 -24.10 -1.10 0.02
CA HIS A 161 -24.96 0.07 0.17
C HIS A 161 -26.25 -0.38 0.84
N THR A 162 -26.51 0.16 2.01
CA THR A 162 -27.69 -0.14 2.82
C THR A 162 -28.61 1.08 2.90
N THR A 163 -29.86 0.89 3.32
CA THR A 163 -30.79 2.01 3.52
C THR A 163 -30.32 3.03 4.57
N THR A 164 -29.41 2.63 5.46
CA THR A 164 -28.87 3.48 6.53
C THR A 164 -27.46 4.01 6.25
N GLY A 165 -26.82 3.60 5.14
CA GLY A 165 -25.46 4.02 4.77
C GLY A 165 -24.59 2.90 4.19
N GLU A 166 -23.29 3.17 4.06
CA GLU A 166 -22.32 2.23 3.49
C GLU A 166 -21.63 1.38 4.57
N LEU A 167 -21.53 0.07 4.32
CA LEU A 167 -20.78 -0.88 5.15
C LEU A 167 -19.68 -1.55 4.30
N SER A 168 -18.57 -1.95 4.92
CA SER A 168 -17.49 -2.66 4.23
C SER A 168 -17.44 -4.13 4.62
N LEU A 169 -17.43 -5.03 3.63
CA LEU A 169 -17.44 -6.47 3.82
C LEU A 169 -16.12 -7.05 3.29
N PHE A 170 -15.44 -7.86 4.11
CA PHE A 170 -14.30 -8.63 3.61
C PHE A 170 -14.79 -9.72 2.65
N ARG A 171 -14.14 -9.81 1.47
CA ARG A 171 -14.57 -10.60 0.31
C ARG A 171 -14.74 -12.11 0.57
N ASN A 172 -14.23 -12.63 1.69
CA ASN A 172 -14.42 -14.02 2.07
C ASN A 172 -15.89 -14.39 2.36
N ARG A 173 -16.82 -13.42 2.36
CA ARG A 173 -18.26 -13.65 2.50
C ARG A 173 -18.99 -13.48 1.17
N ARG A 174 -19.61 -14.57 0.70
CA ARG A 174 -20.42 -14.60 -0.52
C ARG A 174 -21.78 -13.96 -0.24
N VAL A 175 -21.91 -12.65 -0.45
CA VAL A 175 -23.21 -11.98 -0.44
C VAL A 175 -23.60 -11.68 -1.89
N THR A 176 -24.41 -12.57 -2.48
CA THR A 176 -24.73 -12.48 -3.91
C THR A 176 -26.09 -11.83 -4.19
N VAL A 177 -26.87 -11.51 -3.15
CA VAL A 177 -28.29 -11.15 -3.30
C VAL A 177 -28.64 -9.91 -2.47
N VAL A 178 -29.31 -8.95 -3.09
CA VAL A 178 -29.95 -7.77 -2.45
C VAL A 178 -31.10 -8.25 -1.57
N GLY A 179 -31.29 -7.65 -0.39
CA GLY A 179 -32.35 -8.09 0.54
C GLY A 179 -32.16 -7.57 1.96
N THR A 180 -33.00 -8.04 2.87
CA THR A 180 -32.94 -7.66 4.29
C THR A 180 -32.02 -8.60 5.06
N TYR A 181 -31.06 -8.02 5.76
CA TYR A 181 -30.06 -8.75 6.53
C TYR A 181 -29.97 -8.24 7.95
N ARG A 182 -29.75 -9.16 8.89
CA ARG A 182 -29.20 -8.85 10.21
C ARG A 182 -27.68 -8.77 10.07
N ILE A 183 -27.13 -7.56 10.19
CA ILE A 183 -25.71 -7.27 10.02
C ILE A 183 -25.11 -6.91 11.36
N THR A 184 -24.06 -7.64 11.76
CA THR A 184 -23.15 -7.27 12.83
C THR A 184 -21.94 -6.56 12.22
N TYR A 185 -21.64 -5.34 12.65
CA TYR A 185 -20.53 -4.55 12.10
C TYR A 185 -19.79 -3.76 13.19
N LEU A 186 -18.53 -3.42 12.92
CA LEU A 186 -17.68 -2.62 13.81
C LEU A 186 -18.11 -1.15 13.79
N ASN A 187 -18.28 -0.55 14.96
CA ASN A 187 -18.87 0.80 15.08
C ASN A 187 -18.08 1.89 14.37
N GLU A 188 -16.76 1.90 14.55
CA GLU A 188 -15.89 2.95 14.04
C GLU A 188 -15.66 2.85 12.53
N THR A 189 -15.43 1.65 12.01
CA THR A 189 -14.96 1.42 10.64
C THR A 189 -16.05 0.91 9.72
N LYS A 190 -17.22 0.59 10.27
CA LYS A 190 -18.36 0.02 9.54
C LYS A 190 -18.03 -1.30 8.84
N ALA A 191 -17.03 -2.03 9.34
CA ALA A 191 -16.62 -3.32 8.80
C ALA A 191 -17.57 -4.43 9.28
N VAL A 192 -18.13 -5.19 8.35
CA VAL A 192 -19.09 -6.27 8.63
C VAL A 192 -18.38 -7.47 9.22
N VAL A 193 -18.82 -7.85 10.43
CA VAL A 193 -18.35 -8.99 11.20
C VAL A 193 -19.24 -10.21 11.00
N LYS A 194 -20.55 -10.01 10.87
CA LYS A 194 -21.53 -11.08 10.64
C LYS A 194 -22.67 -10.57 9.79
N MET A 195 -23.25 -11.46 8.99
CA MET A 195 -24.38 -11.12 8.14
C MET A 195 -25.26 -12.37 8.01
N GLU A 196 -26.54 -12.21 8.31
CA GLU A 196 -27.56 -13.27 8.27
C GLU A 196 -28.75 -12.75 7.46
N LYS A 197 -29.18 -13.48 6.42
CA LYS A 197 -30.37 -13.10 5.63
C LYS A 197 -31.62 -13.39 6.47
N LEU A 198 -32.53 -12.43 6.59
CA LEU A 198 -33.69 -12.54 7.49
C LEU A 198 -34.93 -13.21 6.86
N SER A 199 -35.02 -13.29 5.53
CA SER A 199 -35.87 -14.21 4.74
C SER A 199 -35.67 -13.91 3.24
N GLU A 200 -36.18 -14.78 2.36
CA GLU A 200 -36.00 -14.67 0.90
C GLU A 200 -36.49 -13.36 0.27
#